data_AF-A0A7X6NIQ7-F1
#
_entry.id   AF-A0A7X6NIQ7-F1
#
_cell.length_a   1.000
_cell.length_b   1.000
_cell.length_c   1.000
_cell.angle_alpha   90.00
_cell.angle_beta   90.00
_cell.angle_gamma   90.00
#
_symmetry.space_group_name_H-M   'P 1'
#
loop_
_entity.id
_entity.type
_entity.pdbx_description
1 polymer ?
#
loop_
_entity_poly.entity_id
_entity_poly.type
_entity_poly.pdbx_seq_one_letter_code
_entity_poly.pdbx_strand_id
1 'polypeptide(L)'
;MLFQLAFLALGEEIAWRAFFQKQLNKTFSIIQVLLISSLLFAIGHFNQGNPVIVIYDIFFVFINSILYGIIFYKSKNAWVSAISHFAANLFSVIILVFI
;
A
#
# COMPACT_ATOMS: atom_id res chain seq x y z
N MET A 1 -0.24 -0.57 -19.47
CA MET A 1 -0.69 -0.04 -18.16
C MET A 1 -1.14 -1.15 -17.19
N LEU A 2 -2.09 -2.03 -17.55
CA LEU A 2 -2.56 -3.13 -16.68
C LEU A 2 -1.44 -4.00 -16.10
N PHE A 3 -0.56 -4.55 -16.95
CA PHE A 3 0.57 -5.38 -16.50
C PHE A 3 1.53 -4.63 -15.57
N GLN A 4 1.78 -3.35 -15.83
CA GLN A 4 2.64 -2.52 -15.00
C GLN A 4 2.03 -2.31 -13.61
N LEU A 5 0.74 -1.99 -13.53
CA LEU A 5 0.04 -1.85 -12.25
C LEU A 5 0.05 -3.16 -11.45
N ALA A 6 -0.18 -4.30 -12.12
CA ALA A 6 -0.18 -5.60 -11.47
C ALA A 6 1.22 -5.98 -10.96
N PHE A 7 2.26 -5.73 -11.75
CA PHE A 7 3.64 -6.03 -11.39
C PHE A 7 4.14 -5.15 -10.24
N LEU A 8 3.86 -3.84 -10.27
CA LEU A 8 4.18 -2.91 -9.19
C LEU A 8 3.47 -3.31 -7.89
N ALA A 9 2.15 -3.53 -7.94
CA ALA A 9 1.38 -3.93 -6.77
C ALA A 9 1.93 -5.24 -6.16
N LEU A 10 2.25 -6.24 -6.98
CA LEU A 10 2.83 -7.49 -6.49
C LEU A 10 4.20 -7.27 -5.84
N GLY A 11 5.09 -6.52 -6.49
CA GLY A 11 6.43 -6.24 -5.97
C GLY A 11 6.39 -5.50 -4.63
N GLU A 12 5.54 -4.47 -4.54
CA GLU A 12 5.35 -3.72 -3.31
C GLU A 12 4.77 -4.57 -2.19
N GLU A 13 3.75 -5.39 -2.45
CA GLU A 13 3.14 -6.22 -1.41
C GLU A 13 4.07 -7.37 -0.95
N ILE A 14 4.96 -7.87 -1.82
CA ILE A 14 6.03 -8.80 -1.41
C ILE A 14 6.99 -8.10 -0.42
N ALA A 15 7.49 -6.92 -0.79
CA ALA A 15 8.46 -6.20 0.04
C ALA A 15 7.84 -5.72 1.37
N TRP A 16 6.68 -5.07 1.31
CA TRP A 16 6.10 -4.39 2.45
C TRP A 16 5.26 -5.31 3.34
N ARG A 17 4.57 -6.31 2.79
CA ARG A 17 3.75 -7.23 3.60
C ARG A 17 4.47 -8.52 3.91
N ALA A 18 4.81 -9.28 2.87
CA ALA A 18 5.38 -10.62 3.06
C ALA A 18 6.74 -10.60 3.73
N PHE A 19 7.53 -9.53 3.53
CA PHE A 19 8.81 -9.35 4.19
C PHE A 19 8.74 -8.38 5.38
N PHE A 20 8.54 -7.08 5.15
CA PHE A 20 8.72 -6.06 6.20
C PHE A 20 7.69 -6.17 7.34
N GLN A 21 6.38 -6.15 7.04
CA GLN A 21 5.31 -6.32 8.02
C GLN A 21 5.44 -7.68 8.75
N LYS A 22 5.72 -8.76 8.01
CA LYS A 22 5.91 -10.10 8.59
C LYS A 22 7.07 -10.12 9.59
N GLN A 23 8.15 -9.39 9.32
CA GLN A 23 9.30 -9.33 10.20
C GLN A 23 9.04 -8.46 11.43
N LEU A 24 8.37 -7.31 11.28
CA LEU A 24 7.97 -6.46 12.40
C LEU A 24 6.97 -7.13 13.35
N ASN A 25 6.07 -7.98 12.83
CA ASN A 25 5.13 -8.77 13.64
C ASN A 25 5.81 -9.72 14.63
N LYS A 26 7.11 -10.01 14.48
CA LYS A 26 7.85 -10.82 15.45
C LYS A 26 8.19 -10.08 16.74
N THR A 27 8.13 -8.74 16.71
CA THR A 27 8.60 -7.88 17.81
C THR A 27 7.51 -6.96 18.33
N PHE A 28 6.61 -6.48 17.46
CA PHE A 28 5.60 -5.48 17.80
C PHE A 28 4.18 -6.03 17.69
N SER A 29 3.23 -5.37 18.36
CA SER A 29 1.80 -5.67 18.23
C SER A 29 1.29 -5.30 16.82
N ILE A 30 0.24 -5.97 16.35
CA ILE A 30 -0.28 -5.74 15.00
C ILE A 30 -0.64 -4.28 14.73
N ILE A 31 -1.19 -3.55 15.71
CA ILE A 31 -1.53 -2.13 15.55
C ILE A 31 -0.26 -1.30 15.30
N GLN A 32 0.78 -1.50 16.11
CA GLN A 32 2.07 -0.82 15.93
C GLN A 32 2.68 -1.15 14.57
N VAL A 33 2.66 -2.42 14.18
CA VAL A 33 3.20 -2.86 12.89
C VAL A 33 2.45 -2.20 11.72
N LEU A 34 1.12 -2.16 11.75
CA LEU A 34 0.32 -1.52 10.71
C LEU A 34 0.64 -0.03 10.61
N LEU A 35 0.70 0.68 11.74
CA LEU A 35 1.02 2.11 11.76
C LEU A 35 2.44 2.38 11.24
N ILE A 36 3.45 1.66 11.73
CA ILE A 36 4.85 1.86 11.33
C ILE A 36 5.06 1.54 9.85
N SER A 37 4.62 0.35 9.41
CA SER A 37 4.80 -0.07 8.01
C SER A 37 4.05 0.84 7.04
N SER A 38 2.84 1.27 7.39
CA SER A 38 2.05 2.16 6.51
C SER A 38 2.61 3.57 6.46
N LEU A 39 3.12 4.10 7.58
CA LEU A 39 3.75 5.42 7.62
C LEU A 39 5.00 5.45 6.75
N LEU A 40 5.89 4.45 6.89
CA LEU A 40 7.10 4.36 6.08
C LEU A 40 6.79 4.16 4.59
N PHE A 41 5.78 3.35 4.27
CA PHE A 41 5.31 3.19 2.90
C PHE A 41 4.83 4.52 2.29
N ALA A 42 4.02 5.27 3.03
CA ALA A 42 3.48 6.55 2.59
C ALA A 42 4.56 7.63 2.41
N ILE A 43 5.53 7.70 3.32
CA ILE A 43 6.68 8.60 3.17
C ILE A 43 7.47 8.29 1.88
N GLY A 44 7.59 7.01 1.53
CA GLY A 44 8.23 6.59 0.27
C GLY A 44 7.52 7.07 -1.00
N HIS A 45 6.27 7.53 -0.90
CA HIS A 45 5.49 8.09 -2.01
C HIS A 45 5.60 9.62 -2.10
N PHE A 46 6.42 10.26 -1.26
CA PHE A 46 6.64 11.70 -1.36
C PHE A 46 7.21 12.07 -2.72
N ASN A 47 6.53 13.01 -3.40
CA ASN A 47 6.92 13.53 -4.70
C ASN A 47 6.97 15.06 -4.68
N GLN A 48 7.73 15.65 -5.61
CA GLN A 48 7.76 17.10 -5.79
C GLN A 48 6.47 17.58 -6.47
N GLY A 49 5.87 18.67 -5.97
CA GLY A 49 4.63 19.21 -6.51
C GLY A 49 3.98 20.23 -5.60
N ASN A 50 2.70 20.54 -5.86
CA ASN A 50 1.92 21.39 -4.97
C ASN A 50 1.82 20.74 -3.57
N PRO A 51 2.26 21.41 -2.48
CA PRO A 51 2.30 20.80 -1.16
C PRO A 51 0.94 20.25 -0.67
N VAL A 52 -0.16 20.91 -1.02
CA VAL A 52 -1.51 20.47 -0.63
C VAL A 52 -1.86 19.15 -1.32
N ILE A 53 -1.54 19.02 -2.61
CA ILE A 53 -1.79 17.79 -3.38
C ILE A 53 -0.91 16.66 -2.86
N VAL A 54 0.36 16.94 -2.59
CA VAL A 54 1.31 15.93 -2.09
C VAL A 54 0.88 15.41 -0.71
N ILE A 55 0.49 16.30 0.21
CA ILE A 55 -0.01 15.89 1.54
C ILE A 55 -1.29 15.06 1.41
N TYR A 56 -2.20 15.46 0.52
CA TYR A 56 -3.42 14.71 0.25
C TYR A 56 -3.09 13.30 -0.26
N ASP A 57 -2.20 13.18 -1.25
CA ASP A 57 -1.78 11.89 -1.81
C ASP A 57 -1.16 10.97 -0.74
N ILE A 58 -0.17 11.47 0.00
CA ILE A 58 0.50 10.71 1.07
C ILE A 58 -0.49 10.23 2.14
N PHE A 59 -1.48 11.06 2.51
CA PHE A 59 -2.51 10.68 3.48
C PHE A 59 -3.36 9.50 2.99
N PHE A 60 -3.78 9.49 1.73
CA PHE A 60 -4.56 8.39 1.17
C PHE A 60 -3.72 7.14 0.91
N VAL A 61 -2.44 7.30 0.51
CA VAL A 61 -1.48 6.19 0.43
C VAL A 61 -1.31 5.52 1.80
N PHE A 62 -1.21 6.30 2.88
CA PHE A 62 -1.15 5.78 4.25
C PHE A 62 -2.38 4.94 4.60
N ILE A 63 -3.59 5.45 4.33
CA ILE A 63 -4.84 4.72 4.60
C ILE A 63 -4.89 3.42 3.79
N ASN A 64 -4.60 3.47 2.48
CA ASN A 64 -4.57 2.28 1.63
C ASN A 64 -3.57 1.24 2.14
N SER A 65 -2.38 1.68 2.55
CA SER A 65 -1.35 0.79 3.09
C SER A 65 -1.78 0.09 4.38
N ILE A 66 -2.55 0.77 5.25
CA ILE A 66 -3.17 0.13 6.43
C ILE A 66 -4.13 -0.97 5.98
N LEU A 67 -4.99 -0.70 5.01
CA LEU A 67 -5.98 -1.66 4.52
C LEU A 67 -5.29 -2.90 3.92
N TYR A 68 -4.28 -2.71 3.08
CA TYR A 68 -3.48 -3.82 2.54
C TYR A 68 -2.79 -4.61 3.67
N GLY A 69 -2.25 -3.91 4.67
CA GLY A 69 -1.67 -4.54 5.86
C GLY A 69 -2.66 -5.40 6.64
N ILE A 70 -3.91 -4.95 6.78
CA ILE A 70 -5.00 -5.72 7.41
C ILE A 70 -5.36 -6.94 6.57
N ILE A 71 -5.49 -6.78 5.25
CA ILE A 71 -5.80 -7.86 4.31
C ILE A 71 -4.72 -8.94 4.39
N PHE A 72 -3.45 -8.56 4.35
CA PHE A 72 -2.34 -9.49 4.53
C PHE A 72 -2.36 -10.14 5.92
N TYR A 73 -2.62 -9.38 6.98
CA TYR A 73 -2.65 -9.93 8.33
C TYR A 73 -3.74 -11.00 8.50
N LYS A 74 -4.92 -10.80 7.89
CA LYS A 74 -6.02 -11.75 7.93
C LYS A 74 -5.84 -12.94 6.99
N SER A 75 -5.34 -12.70 5.77
CA SER A 75 -5.20 -13.75 4.75
C SER A 75 -3.90 -14.55 4.84
N LYS A 76 -2.86 -13.98 5.47
CA LYS A 76 -1.47 -14.47 5.45
C LYS A 76 -0.93 -14.72 4.04
N ASN A 77 -1.48 -14.06 3.02
CA ASN A 77 -1.17 -14.30 1.62
C ASN A 77 -0.92 -12.97 0.88
N ALA A 78 0.29 -12.82 0.33
CA ALA A 78 0.68 -11.64 -0.41
C ALA A 78 -0.10 -11.47 -1.72
N TRP A 79 -0.54 -12.56 -2.36
CA TRP A 79 -1.34 -12.50 -3.58
C TRP A 79 -2.69 -11.83 -3.33
N VAL A 80 -3.33 -12.10 -2.20
CA VAL A 80 -4.62 -11.50 -1.86
C VAL A 80 -4.44 -9.99 -1.65
N SER A 81 -3.39 -9.59 -0.91
CA SER A 81 -3.04 -8.18 -0.72
C SER A 81 -2.72 -7.48 -2.04
N ALA A 82 -1.94 -8.13 -2.92
CA ALA A 82 -1.56 -7.61 -4.23
C ALA A 82 -2.75 -7.43 -5.16
N ILE A 83 -3.71 -8.35 -5.15
CA ILE A 83 -4.96 -8.21 -5.92
C ILE A 83 -5.77 -7.01 -5.41
N SER A 84 -5.89 -6.84 -4.10
CA SER A 84 -6.58 -5.68 -3.52
C SER A 84 -5.89 -4.36 -3.86
N HIS A 85 -4.56 -4.33 -3.76
CA HIS A 85 -3.77 -3.15 -4.13
C HIS A 85 -3.90 -2.84 -5.63
N PHE A 86 -3.73 -3.84 -6.49
CA PHE A 86 -3.92 -3.70 -7.93
C PHE A 86 -5.33 -3.17 -8.26
N ALA A 87 -6.38 -3.71 -7.63
CA ALA A 87 -7.75 -3.27 -7.86
C ALA A 87 -7.96 -1.79 -7.47
N ALA A 88 -7.39 -1.35 -6.34
CA ALA A 88 -7.45 0.04 -5.91
C ALA A 88 -6.72 0.96 -6.90
N ASN A 89 -5.51 0.61 -7.34
CA ASN A 89 -4.76 1.41 -8.31
C ASN A 89 -5.47 1.47 -9.67
N LEU A 90 -6.00 0.34 -10.14
CA LEU A 90 -6.77 0.29 -11.38
C LEU A 90 -8.02 1.16 -11.30
N PHE A 91 -8.75 1.11 -10.19
CA PHE A 91 -9.93 1.94 -9.97
C PHE A 91 -9.58 3.44 -9.98
N SER A 92 -8.52 3.84 -9.28
CA SER A 92 -8.05 5.23 -9.28
C SER A 92 -7.69 5.72 -10.68
N VAL A 93 -7.01 4.89 -11.48
CA VAL A 93 -6.67 5.24 -12.87
C VAL A 93 -7.92 5.34 -13.75
N ILE A 94 -8.90 4.44 -13.58
CA ILE A 94 -10.16 4.53 -14.31
C ILE A 94 -10.89 5.83 -13.97
N ILE A 95 -11.01 6.17 -12.68
CA ILE A 95 -11.62 7.45 -12.27
C ILE A 95 -10.89 8.63 -12.89
N LEU A 96 -9.56 8.68 -12.74
CA LEU A 96 -8.74 9.80 -13.23
C LEU A 96 -8.84 10.01 -14.75
N VAL A 97 -9.01 8.93 -15.52
CA VAL A 97 -9.07 9.00 -16.99
C VAL A 97 -10.47 9.31 -17.51
N PHE A 98 -11.52 8.85 -16.82
CA PHE A 98 -12.89 8.90 -17.34
C PHE A 98 -13.81 9.91 -16.64
N ILE A 99 -13.36 10.52 -15.54
CA ILE A 99 -14.09 11.56 -14.79
C ILE A 99 -13.21 12.81 -14.71
#